data_AF-A0A226BZ96-F1
#
_entry.id   AF-A0A226BZ96-F1
#
_cell.length_a   1.000
_cell.length_b   1.000
_cell.length_c   1.000
_cell.angle_alpha   90.00
_cell.angle_beta   90.00
_cell.angle_gamma   90.00
#
_symmetry.space_group_name_H-M   'P 1'
#
loop_
_entity.id
_entity.type
_entity.pdbx_description
1 polymer ?
#
loop_
_entity_poly.entity_id
_entity_poly.type
_entity_poly.pdbx_seq_one_letter_code
_entity_poly.pdbx_strand_id
1 'polypeptide(L)'
;MNEEIKEEIKEYVRQMDTNYFREDIERRLEAEKEMRELIERTNLLNGGNWSRKDLSDSIKIQKKVHNINNLVLPKLVGNYYYNVYFKGYEKSEEEFIKENPKYDGGSGHSGVDLENFSRDLADLFNSEGDDFQDAYIKFSKHPGVGKAIISGYLHLFDLNKFPLINGASVSGIEKFIGKQDHKSLKNYAEEERKRQNITQQIKDSDFRNYLAYLNIFRELSTLEELKNYHYVDSLLWYVKDHYEPKVKNVDMGESEFNSPVVNETESLNTLDSLSRDIYFELDTTEEILSLLKLKQNVVFYGPPGTGKTYVAKKVAKHIVGGKENNIKLIQFHQNYSYEDFIEGIRPESKLENGTHIIDYPIKPGLFKRLCDVAIEKPDEKFVLIIDEFNRGNISKIFGELLYSLEYRSEENTIDLPYSKEPFYIPDNVYIIATMNTADKSLTRIDFAMRRRFAFYKFNVDTKVLISWGIENGLVLDSLAKLINDVNTEIEDENFFVGISFFMRDDLSSNIKYIWKSEIYPYLEEFFIDDLDSHSRLERFRWENVKHKLKDLIE
;
A
#
# COMPACT_ATOMS: atom_id res chain seq x y z
N MET A 1 11.37 12.97 11.09
CA MET A 1 12.82 13.11 11.28
C MET A 1 13.13 14.59 11.48
N ASN A 2 13.99 15.00 12.42
CA ASN A 2 14.36 16.42 12.58
C ASN A 2 15.01 16.93 11.28
N GLU A 3 14.67 18.15 10.85
CA GLU A 3 15.24 18.84 9.68
C GLU A 3 16.78 18.90 9.71
N GLU A 4 17.39 18.95 10.89
CA GLU A 4 18.83 18.92 11.07
C GLU A 4 19.47 17.61 10.56
N ILE A 5 18.81 16.47 10.83
CA ILE A 5 19.26 15.14 10.37
C ILE A 5 19.07 15.00 8.85
N LYS A 6 18.00 15.62 8.31
CA LYS A 6 17.78 15.65 6.85
C LYS A 6 18.89 16.41 6.14
N GLU A 7 19.38 17.52 6.70
CA GLU A 7 20.48 18.27 6.11
C GLU A 7 21.83 17.56 6.24
N GLU A 8 22.14 16.90 7.36
CA GLU A 8 23.37 16.09 7.49
C GLU A 8 23.42 14.94 6.48
N ILE A 9 22.29 14.26 6.27
CA ILE A 9 22.17 13.20 5.26
C ILE A 9 22.37 13.76 3.84
N LYS A 10 21.75 14.91 3.52
CA LYS A 10 21.93 15.57 2.22
C LYS A 10 23.39 15.95 1.98
N GLU A 11 24.08 16.42 3.02
CA GLU A 11 25.49 16.82 2.92
C GLU A 11 26.42 15.62 2.72
N TYR A 12 26.16 14.50 3.39
CA TYR A 12 26.88 13.24 3.17
C TYR A 12 26.72 12.71 1.74
N VAL A 13 25.49 12.73 1.22
CA VAL A 13 25.17 12.30 -0.16
C VAL A 13 25.90 13.16 -1.20
N ARG A 14 25.97 14.49 -0.97
CA ARG A 14 26.69 15.43 -1.85
C ARG A 14 28.20 15.18 -1.91
N GLN A 15 28.79 14.52 -0.91
CA GLN A 15 30.24 14.25 -0.83
C GLN A 15 30.65 12.89 -1.42
N MET A 16 29.70 12.05 -1.84
CA MET A 16 29.98 10.72 -2.40
C MET A 16 30.43 10.76 -3.86
N ASP A 17 31.37 9.87 -4.22
CA ASP A 17 31.88 9.73 -5.59
C ASP A 17 30.87 9.04 -6.53
N THR A 18 29.97 9.85 -7.08
CA THR A 18 28.90 9.44 -8.00
C THR A 18 29.40 8.64 -9.22
N ASN A 19 30.64 8.81 -9.66
CA ASN A 19 31.18 8.11 -10.83
C ASN A 19 31.55 6.67 -10.51
N TYR A 20 32.22 6.44 -9.38
CA TYR A 20 32.51 5.09 -8.89
C TYR A 20 31.23 4.25 -8.73
N PHE A 21 30.17 4.87 -8.21
CA PHE A 21 28.87 4.19 -8.03
C PHE A 21 28.17 3.89 -9.35
N ARG A 22 28.19 4.81 -10.33
CA ARG A 22 27.63 4.56 -11.67
C ARG A 22 28.32 3.36 -12.34
N GLU A 23 29.64 3.30 -12.28
CA GLU A 23 30.42 2.19 -12.84
C GLU A 23 30.16 0.86 -12.10
N ASP A 24 29.90 0.87 -10.80
CA ASP A 24 29.54 -0.34 -10.05
C ASP A 24 28.14 -0.86 -10.41
N ILE A 25 27.17 0.05 -10.61
CA ILE A 25 25.80 -0.30 -11.02
C ILE A 25 25.80 -0.95 -12.41
N GLU A 26 26.53 -0.36 -13.36
CA GLU A 26 26.65 -0.92 -14.71
C GLU A 26 27.26 -2.33 -14.69
N ARG A 27 28.32 -2.53 -13.89
CA ARG A 27 28.94 -3.87 -13.70
C ARG A 27 27.96 -4.89 -13.13
N ARG A 28 27.09 -4.50 -12.20
CA ARG A 28 26.08 -5.36 -11.57
C ARG A 28 24.96 -5.76 -12.53
N LEU A 29 24.44 -4.80 -13.29
CA LEU A 29 23.39 -5.05 -14.29
C LEU A 29 23.89 -5.98 -15.40
N GLU A 30 25.14 -5.78 -15.85
CA GLU A 30 25.77 -6.65 -16.85
C GLU A 30 25.91 -8.09 -16.31
N ALA A 31 26.42 -8.24 -15.08
CA ALA A 31 26.61 -9.56 -14.46
C ALA A 31 25.28 -10.27 -14.18
N GLU A 32 24.22 -9.56 -13.80
CA GLU A 32 22.88 -10.12 -13.62
C GLU A 32 22.39 -10.77 -14.92
N LYS A 33 22.52 -10.03 -16.03
CA LYS A 33 22.12 -10.50 -17.35
C LYS A 33 22.88 -11.75 -17.75
N GLU A 34 24.20 -11.76 -17.61
CA GLU A 34 25.03 -12.94 -17.95
C GLU A 34 24.68 -14.16 -17.09
N MET A 35 24.35 -13.96 -15.81
CA MET A 35 23.95 -15.05 -14.92
C MET A 35 22.60 -15.67 -15.34
N ARG A 36 21.64 -14.85 -15.78
CA ARG A 36 20.36 -15.34 -16.33
C ARG A 36 20.55 -16.17 -17.58
N GLU A 37 21.36 -15.68 -18.52
CA GLU A 37 21.67 -16.39 -19.75
C GLU A 37 22.32 -17.76 -19.47
N LEU A 38 23.22 -17.83 -18.47
CA LEU A 38 23.84 -19.08 -18.04
C LEU A 38 22.81 -20.07 -17.47
N ILE A 39 21.88 -19.60 -16.62
CA ILE A 39 20.82 -20.43 -16.03
C ILE A 39 19.89 -20.99 -17.11
N GLU A 40 19.50 -20.16 -18.08
CA GLU A 40 18.65 -20.56 -19.19
C GLU A 40 19.34 -21.57 -20.10
N ARG A 41 20.58 -21.27 -20.53
CA ARG A 41 21.39 -22.14 -21.40
C ARG A 41 21.58 -23.54 -20.82
N THR A 42 21.79 -23.61 -19.51
CA THR A 42 22.07 -24.88 -18.81
C THR A 42 20.81 -25.61 -18.36
N ASN A 43 19.64 -24.98 -18.48
CA ASN A 43 18.36 -25.48 -17.97
C ASN A 43 18.42 -25.88 -16.48
N LEU A 44 19.21 -25.12 -15.69
CA LEU A 44 19.55 -25.47 -14.31
C LEU A 44 18.31 -25.69 -13.43
N LEU A 45 17.28 -24.85 -13.62
CA LEU A 45 16.02 -24.89 -12.86
C LEU A 45 15.24 -26.21 -13.00
N ASN A 46 15.54 -27.00 -14.04
CA ASN A 46 14.87 -28.26 -14.33
C ASN A 46 15.79 -29.48 -14.12
N GLY A 47 16.90 -29.32 -13.39
CA GLY A 47 17.87 -30.39 -13.15
C GLY A 47 18.87 -30.58 -14.30
N GLY A 48 19.15 -29.50 -15.04
CA GLY A 48 20.11 -29.47 -16.13
C GLY A 48 21.55 -29.77 -15.70
N ASN A 49 22.44 -29.87 -16.68
CA ASN A 49 23.83 -30.25 -16.45
C ASN A 49 24.74 -29.02 -16.57
N TRP A 50 25.68 -28.87 -15.65
CA TRP A 50 26.76 -27.89 -15.75
C TRP A 50 28.07 -28.58 -16.11
N SER A 51 28.67 -28.15 -17.22
CA SER A 51 30.03 -28.56 -17.61
C SER A 51 31.09 -27.80 -16.80
N ARG A 52 32.35 -28.23 -16.90
CA ARG A 52 33.51 -27.46 -16.42
C ARG A 52 33.49 -26.00 -16.91
N LYS A 53 33.05 -25.77 -18.14
CA LYS A 53 32.96 -24.43 -18.74
C LYS A 53 31.87 -23.59 -18.09
N ASP A 54 30.68 -24.15 -17.87
CA ASP A 54 29.55 -23.44 -17.23
C ASP A 54 29.90 -23.01 -15.80
N LEU A 55 30.59 -23.88 -15.06
CA LEU A 55 31.13 -23.56 -13.73
C LEU A 55 32.15 -22.41 -13.81
N SER A 56 33.09 -22.46 -14.75
CA SER A 56 34.05 -21.37 -14.94
C SER A 56 33.38 -20.05 -15.33
N ASP A 57 32.34 -20.08 -16.16
CA ASP A 57 31.60 -18.89 -16.59
C ASP A 57 30.88 -18.26 -15.39
N SER A 58 30.20 -19.06 -14.56
CA SER A 58 29.53 -18.57 -13.35
C SER A 58 30.47 -17.80 -12.40
N ILE A 59 31.71 -18.27 -12.25
CA ILE A 59 32.73 -17.64 -11.41
C ILE A 59 33.17 -16.29 -11.98
N LYS A 60 33.35 -16.22 -13.31
CA LYS A 60 33.76 -14.99 -13.99
C LYS A 60 32.70 -13.90 -13.85
N ILE A 61 31.44 -14.26 -14.02
CA ILE A 61 30.30 -13.34 -13.87
C ILE A 61 30.28 -12.76 -12.45
N GLN A 62 30.41 -13.62 -11.44
CA GLN A 62 30.41 -13.18 -10.04
C GLN A 62 31.61 -12.27 -9.71
N LYS A 63 32.80 -12.53 -10.26
CA LYS A 63 33.99 -11.68 -10.08
C LYS A 63 33.83 -10.26 -10.63
N LYS A 64 32.90 -10.01 -11.55
CA LYS A 64 32.63 -8.65 -12.06
C LYS A 64 32.01 -7.73 -10.99
N VAL A 65 31.34 -8.32 -9.99
CA VAL A 65 30.51 -7.62 -8.99
C VAL A 65 31.17 -7.53 -7.61
N HIS A 66 32.27 -8.26 -7.39
CA HIS A 66 33.00 -8.24 -6.12
C HIS A 66 34.47 -8.67 -6.23
N ASN A 67 35.30 -8.21 -5.30
CA ASN A 67 36.64 -8.78 -5.01
C ASN A 67 36.51 -10.15 -4.32
N ILE A 68 36.05 -11.17 -5.04
CA ILE A 68 35.79 -12.52 -4.48
C ILE A 68 37.07 -13.34 -4.39
N ASN A 69 37.20 -14.10 -3.30
CA ASN A 69 38.30 -15.03 -3.06
C ASN A 69 38.21 -16.28 -3.98
N ASN A 70 39.32 -16.64 -4.63
CA ASN A 70 39.36 -17.43 -5.90
C ASN A 70 39.10 -18.94 -5.81
N LEU A 71 38.81 -19.50 -4.64
CA LEU A 71 38.82 -20.95 -4.45
C LEU A 71 37.56 -21.36 -3.71
N VAL A 72 36.66 -22.10 -4.38
CA VAL A 72 35.92 -23.30 -3.91
C VAL A 72 34.69 -23.51 -4.83
N LEU A 73 34.87 -24.28 -5.93
CA LEU A 73 33.80 -24.66 -6.88
C LEU A 73 32.53 -25.25 -6.20
N PRO A 74 32.64 -26.03 -5.13
CA PRO A 74 31.47 -26.61 -4.46
C PRO A 74 30.77 -25.69 -3.45
N LYS A 75 31.43 -24.61 -3.00
CA LYS A 75 30.76 -23.50 -2.29
C LYS A 75 30.00 -22.59 -3.27
N LEU A 76 30.50 -22.49 -4.51
CA LEU A 76 29.88 -21.76 -5.62
C LEU A 76 28.61 -22.42 -6.15
N VAL A 77 28.46 -23.72 -5.89
CA VAL A 77 27.24 -24.46 -6.21
C VAL A 77 26.38 -24.59 -4.96
N GLY A 78 26.93 -24.69 -3.75
CA GLY A 78 26.13 -24.80 -2.51
C GLY A 78 25.70 -26.24 -2.22
N ASN A 79 24.86 -26.43 -1.19
CA ASN A 79 24.39 -27.77 -0.76
C ASN A 79 23.29 -28.31 -1.71
N TYR A 80 23.55 -28.36 -3.01
CA TYR A 80 22.69 -29.14 -3.89
C TYR A 80 22.87 -30.63 -3.58
N TYR A 81 21.79 -31.39 -3.70
CA TYR A 81 21.93 -32.80 -4.06
C TYR A 81 22.28 -32.81 -5.55
N TYR A 82 23.53 -33.09 -5.87
CA TYR A 82 24.00 -33.19 -7.25
C TYR A 82 24.87 -34.42 -7.38
N ASN A 83 24.80 -35.01 -8.57
CA ASN A 83 25.63 -36.16 -8.90
C ASN A 83 26.68 -35.67 -9.88
N VAL A 84 27.93 -36.01 -9.62
CA VAL A 84 29.05 -35.72 -10.52
C VAL A 84 29.25 -36.92 -11.43
N TYR A 85 29.33 -36.68 -12.73
CA TYR A 85 29.52 -37.71 -13.73
C TYR A 85 30.87 -37.53 -14.40
N PHE A 86 31.68 -38.59 -14.40
CA PHE A 86 32.91 -38.69 -15.15
C PHE A 86 32.75 -39.74 -16.24
N LYS A 87 33.13 -39.42 -17.47
CA LYS A 87 33.10 -40.39 -18.56
C LYS A 87 34.35 -41.28 -18.45
N GLY A 88 34.17 -42.58 -18.32
CA GLY A 88 35.25 -43.57 -18.13
C GLY A 88 35.31 -44.22 -16.75
N TYR A 89 34.40 -43.87 -15.83
CA TYR A 89 34.25 -44.52 -14.52
C TYR A 89 32.94 -45.31 -14.49
N GLU A 90 33.00 -46.61 -14.82
CA GLU A 90 31.82 -47.49 -14.99
C GLU A 90 31.27 -48.08 -13.66
N LYS A 91 31.45 -47.37 -12.54
CA LYS A 91 31.03 -47.84 -11.21
C LYS A 91 29.97 -46.92 -10.62
N SER A 92 29.07 -47.49 -9.84
CA SER A 92 27.98 -46.77 -9.16
C SER A 92 28.51 -45.84 -8.06
N GLU A 93 27.69 -44.86 -7.65
CA GLU A 93 28.01 -43.92 -6.56
C GLU A 93 28.39 -44.65 -5.26
N GLU A 94 27.67 -45.74 -4.94
CA GLU A 94 27.96 -46.59 -3.79
C GLU A 94 29.33 -47.28 -3.89
N GLU A 95 29.72 -47.73 -5.08
CA GLU A 95 31.03 -48.35 -5.32
C GLU A 95 32.18 -47.34 -5.22
N PHE A 96 31.98 -46.11 -5.69
CA PHE A 96 32.97 -45.04 -5.56
C PHE A 96 33.22 -44.66 -4.10
N ILE A 97 32.14 -44.52 -3.29
CA ILE A 97 32.23 -44.22 -1.85
C ILE A 97 32.93 -45.37 -1.11
N LYS A 98 32.62 -46.61 -1.46
CA LYS A 98 33.23 -47.81 -0.87
C LYS A 98 34.73 -47.93 -1.17
N GLU A 99 35.15 -47.50 -2.36
CA GLU A 99 36.56 -47.44 -2.77
C GLU A 99 37.30 -46.21 -2.19
N ASN A 100 36.57 -45.18 -1.78
CA ASN A 100 37.11 -43.94 -1.22
C ASN A 100 36.41 -43.57 0.11
N PRO A 101 36.57 -44.40 1.17
CA PRO A 101 35.83 -44.25 2.42
C PRO A 101 36.14 -42.96 3.19
N LYS A 102 37.19 -42.22 2.78
CA LYS A 102 37.46 -40.85 3.27
C LYS A 102 36.34 -39.85 2.96
N TYR A 103 35.39 -40.20 2.07
CA TYR A 103 34.25 -39.35 1.74
C TYR A 103 32.89 -39.89 2.25
N ASP A 104 32.88 -40.90 3.11
CA ASP A 104 31.66 -41.39 3.78
C ASP A 104 31.30 -40.43 4.94
N GLY A 105 30.45 -39.44 4.65
CA GLY A 105 30.11 -38.34 5.54
C GLY A 105 28.84 -38.61 6.34
N GLY A 106 29.00 -38.96 7.61
CA GLY A 106 27.88 -39.16 8.54
C GLY A 106 27.09 -37.89 8.86
N SER A 107 26.00 -37.65 8.14
CA SER A 107 24.83 -36.93 8.66
C SER A 107 23.57 -37.20 7.84
N GLY A 108 22.81 -38.21 8.23
CA GLY A 108 21.34 -38.24 8.15
C GLY A 108 20.65 -38.37 6.79
N HIS A 109 21.18 -37.85 5.69
CA HIS A 109 20.62 -37.97 4.34
C HIS A 109 21.77 -38.33 3.38
N SER A 110 21.56 -39.39 2.59
CA SER A 110 22.49 -39.91 1.60
C SER A 110 23.22 -38.80 0.82
N GLY A 111 24.53 -38.66 1.05
CA GLY A 111 25.36 -37.67 0.37
C GLY A 111 26.75 -37.61 0.99
N VAL A 112 27.74 -37.91 0.15
CA VAL A 112 29.20 -37.81 0.35
C VAL A 112 29.60 -36.62 1.23
N ASP A 113 30.67 -36.73 2.04
CA ASP A 113 31.31 -35.60 2.73
C ASP A 113 31.82 -34.55 1.72
N LEU A 114 30.93 -33.61 1.41
CA LEU A 114 31.08 -32.60 0.35
C LEU A 114 32.27 -31.67 0.59
N GLU A 115 32.79 -31.55 1.81
CA GLU A 115 33.87 -30.61 2.13
C GLU A 115 35.24 -31.16 1.69
N ASN A 116 35.48 -32.45 1.89
CA ASN A 116 36.69 -33.14 1.43
C ASN A 116 36.65 -33.43 -0.08
N PHE A 117 35.49 -33.88 -0.58
CA PHE A 117 35.25 -34.08 -2.02
C PHE A 117 35.45 -32.79 -2.82
N SER A 118 35.08 -31.65 -2.21
CA SER A 118 35.19 -30.35 -2.83
C SER A 118 36.61 -29.86 -3.06
N ARG A 119 37.53 -30.25 -2.19
CA ARG A 119 38.93 -29.87 -2.28
C ARG A 119 39.61 -30.67 -3.39
N ASP A 120 39.31 -31.96 -3.46
CA ASP A 120 39.87 -32.87 -4.45
C ASP A 120 39.32 -32.62 -5.87
N LEU A 121 38.05 -32.20 -6.01
CA LEU A 121 37.51 -31.69 -7.29
C LEU A 121 38.23 -30.42 -7.78
N ALA A 122 38.63 -29.53 -6.86
CA ALA A 122 39.34 -28.31 -7.23
C ALA A 122 40.73 -28.63 -7.82
N ASP A 123 41.42 -29.64 -7.28
CA ASP A 123 42.69 -30.12 -7.83
C ASP A 123 42.49 -30.84 -9.18
N LEU A 124 41.40 -31.61 -9.32
CA LEU A 124 41.00 -32.25 -10.58
C LEU A 124 40.75 -31.22 -11.70
N PHE A 125 40.05 -30.13 -11.38
CA PHE A 125 39.71 -29.05 -12.32
C PHE A 125 40.84 -28.03 -12.55
N ASN A 126 41.90 -28.06 -11.74
CA ASN A 126 43.12 -27.29 -11.98
C ASN A 126 44.16 -28.11 -12.77
N SER A 127 43.98 -29.42 -12.92
CA SER A 127 44.84 -30.24 -13.78
C SER A 127 44.51 -30.05 -15.26
N GLU A 128 45.54 -29.98 -16.11
CA GLU A 128 45.42 -29.92 -17.58
C GLU A 128 45.25 -31.32 -18.23
N GLY A 129 44.96 -32.36 -17.44
CA GLY A 129 44.82 -33.72 -17.94
C GLY A 129 43.57 -33.93 -18.80
N ASP A 130 43.73 -34.56 -19.96
CA ASP A 130 42.65 -34.87 -20.90
C ASP A 130 41.60 -35.87 -20.36
N ASP A 131 41.91 -36.57 -19.26
CA ASP A 131 41.09 -37.64 -18.68
C ASP A 131 39.71 -37.18 -18.15
N PHE A 132 39.47 -35.86 -18.03
CA PHE A 132 38.25 -35.29 -17.46
C PHE A 132 37.52 -34.27 -18.36
N GLN A 133 37.83 -34.23 -19.67
CA GLN A 133 37.22 -33.26 -20.60
C GLN A 133 35.68 -33.31 -20.64
N ASP A 134 35.08 -34.47 -20.36
CA ASP A 134 33.62 -34.69 -20.42
C ASP A 134 32.93 -34.70 -19.03
N ALA A 135 33.58 -34.21 -17.98
CA ALA A 135 32.99 -34.18 -16.63
C ALA A 135 31.85 -33.14 -16.51
N TYR A 136 30.73 -33.54 -15.91
CA TYR A 136 29.59 -32.65 -15.68
C TYR A 136 28.90 -32.91 -14.34
N ILE A 137 28.30 -31.86 -13.81
CA ILE A 137 27.45 -31.91 -12.62
C ILE A 137 25.99 -31.97 -13.08
N LYS A 138 25.25 -32.99 -12.63
CA LYS A 138 23.80 -33.04 -12.78
C LYS A 138 23.14 -32.65 -11.48
N PHE A 139 22.29 -31.64 -11.54
CA PHE A 139 21.51 -31.21 -10.41
C PHE A 139 20.30 -32.12 -10.23
N SER A 140 20.09 -32.64 -9.01
CA SER A 140 18.90 -33.43 -8.74
C SER A 140 17.64 -32.56 -8.78
N LYS A 141 16.54 -33.13 -9.25
CA LYS A 141 15.24 -32.46 -9.34
C LYS A 141 14.54 -32.47 -7.98
N HIS A 142 15.08 -31.72 -7.01
CA HIS A 142 14.40 -31.47 -5.75
C HIS A 142 13.51 -30.22 -5.87
N PRO A 143 12.19 -30.32 -5.64
CA PRO A 143 11.30 -29.16 -5.71
C PRO A 143 11.76 -28.07 -4.73
N GLY A 144 12.17 -26.91 -5.26
CA GLY A 144 12.44 -25.70 -4.48
C GLY A 144 13.89 -25.43 -4.09
N VAL A 145 14.76 -26.44 -3.98
CA VAL A 145 16.15 -26.24 -3.52
C VAL A 145 16.98 -25.44 -4.53
N GLY A 146 16.91 -25.79 -5.82
CA GLY A 146 17.63 -25.05 -6.86
C GLY A 146 17.12 -23.63 -7.09
N LYS A 147 15.81 -23.39 -6.85
CA LYS A 147 15.18 -22.07 -6.97
C LYS A 147 15.62 -21.12 -5.86
N ALA A 148 15.72 -21.61 -4.62
CA ALA A 148 16.09 -20.81 -3.47
C ALA A 148 17.54 -20.28 -3.55
N ILE A 149 18.46 -21.09 -4.06
CA ILE A 149 19.87 -20.71 -4.20
C ILE A 149 20.08 -19.74 -5.36
N ILE A 150 19.40 -19.97 -6.50
CA ILE A 150 19.40 -19.02 -7.63
C ILE A 150 18.82 -17.67 -7.19
N SER A 151 17.76 -17.68 -6.38
CA SER A 151 17.23 -16.46 -5.75
C SER A 151 18.29 -15.76 -4.88
N GLY A 152 19.09 -16.49 -4.10
CA GLY A 152 20.20 -15.92 -3.35
C GLY A 152 21.31 -15.30 -4.23
N TYR A 153 21.67 -15.95 -5.34
CA TYR A 153 22.63 -15.36 -6.28
C TYR A 153 22.08 -14.12 -6.98
N LEU A 154 20.83 -14.17 -7.45
CA LEU A 154 20.18 -13.02 -8.08
C LEU A 154 19.95 -11.87 -7.09
N HIS A 155 19.78 -12.17 -5.79
CA HIS A 155 19.71 -11.18 -4.72
C HIS A 155 20.99 -10.34 -4.63
N LEU A 156 22.18 -10.92 -4.86
CA LEU A 156 23.44 -10.17 -4.86
C LEU A 156 23.53 -9.11 -5.98
N PHE A 157 22.68 -9.24 -7.00
CA PHE A 157 22.66 -8.38 -8.18
C PHE A 157 21.46 -7.42 -8.17
N ASP A 158 20.30 -7.85 -7.68
CA ASP A 158 19.08 -7.05 -7.52
C ASP A 158 18.30 -7.49 -6.27
N LEU A 159 18.46 -6.71 -5.20
CA LEU A 159 17.88 -6.97 -3.88
C LEU A 159 16.35 -6.86 -3.87
N ASN A 160 15.79 -5.95 -4.67
CA ASN A 160 14.36 -5.65 -4.69
C ASN A 160 13.57 -6.69 -5.47
N LYS A 161 14.15 -7.24 -6.53
CA LYS A 161 13.47 -8.19 -7.41
C LYS A 161 13.62 -9.64 -6.97
N PHE A 162 14.66 -9.98 -6.21
CA PHE A 162 14.93 -11.35 -5.76
C PHE A 162 15.13 -11.41 -4.24
N PRO A 163 14.08 -11.27 -3.43
CA PRO A 163 14.21 -11.29 -1.97
C PRO A 163 14.76 -12.62 -1.45
N LEU A 164 15.40 -12.61 -0.28
CA LEU A 164 15.85 -13.83 0.39
C LEU A 164 14.69 -14.54 1.07
N ILE A 165 14.31 -15.69 0.52
CA ILE A 165 13.04 -16.33 0.87
C ILE A 165 13.22 -17.37 1.99
N ASN A 166 14.42 -17.92 2.16
CA ASN A 166 14.67 -18.94 3.18
C ASN A 166 16.15 -19.06 3.59
N GLY A 167 16.40 -19.88 4.62
CA GLY A 167 17.74 -20.16 5.11
C GLY A 167 18.69 -20.83 4.10
N ALA A 168 18.16 -21.45 3.03
CA ALA A 168 18.99 -21.98 1.95
C ALA A 168 19.49 -20.88 1.02
N SER A 169 18.68 -19.86 0.72
CA SER A 169 19.09 -18.64 0.01
C SER A 169 20.18 -17.89 0.78
N VAL A 170 19.99 -17.78 2.10
CA VAL A 170 20.95 -17.15 3.02
C VAL A 170 22.25 -17.93 3.10
N SER A 171 22.18 -19.25 3.26
CA SER A 171 23.38 -20.09 3.35
C SER A 171 24.24 -20.03 2.08
N GLY A 172 23.63 -19.81 0.90
CA GLY A 172 24.36 -19.57 -0.34
C GLY A 172 25.18 -18.29 -0.30
N ILE A 173 24.62 -17.21 0.25
CA ILE A 173 25.27 -15.89 0.38
C ILE A 173 26.28 -15.86 1.54
N GLU A 174 25.98 -16.46 2.68
CA GLU A 174 26.88 -16.49 3.86
C GLU A 174 28.23 -17.12 3.55
N LYS A 175 28.27 -18.08 2.63
CA LYS A 175 29.50 -18.73 2.17
C LYS A 175 30.31 -17.86 1.19
N PHE A 176 29.70 -16.82 0.62
CA PHE A 176 30.28 -15.87 -0.32
C PHE A 176 30.88 -14.64 0.38
N ILE A 177 30.20 -14.11 1.40
CA ILE A 177 30.59 -12.87 2.11
C ILE A 177 31.44 -13.16 3.38
N GLY A 178 31.37 -14.40 3.91
CA GLY A 178 32.12 -14.83 5.08
C GLY A 178 31.32 -14.75 6.39
N LYS A 179 31.78 -15.47 7.42
CA LYS A 179 31.01 -15.74 8.66
C LYS A 179 30.70 -14.52 9.54
N GLN A 180 31.33 -13.36 9.33
CA GLN A 180 31.14 -12.20 10.21
C GLN A 180 29.78 -11.50 10.02
N ASP A 181 29.18 -11.54 8.83
CA ASP A 181 27.88 -10.91 8.53
C ASP A 181 26.66 -11.84 8.68
N HIS A 182 26.91 -13.04 9.20
CA HIS A 182 25.95 -14.14 9.28
C HIS A 182 24.72 -13.83 10.16
N LYS A 183 24.87 -13.01 11.21
CA LYS A 183 23.75 -12.65 12.09
C LYS A 183 22.81 -11.65 11.42
N SER A 184 23.35 -10.70 10.67
CA SER A 184 22.59 -9.66 9.97
C SER A 184 21.81 -10.22 8.78
N LEU A 185 22.41 -11.14 8.01
CA LEU A 185 21.75 -11.78 6.85
C LEU A 185 20.67 -12.78 7.27
N LYS A 186 20.90 -13.57 8.32
CA LYS A 186 19.83 -14.41 8.90
C LYS A 186 18.71 -13.58 9.45
N ASN A 187 19.02 -12.51 10.19
CA ASN A 187 18.00 -11.59 10.68
C ASN A 187 17.25 -10.94 9.52
N TYR A 188 17.91 -10.50 8.45
CA TYR A 188 17.27 -9.90 7.28
C TYR A 188 16.38 -10.89 6.54
N ALA A 189 16.81 -12.13 6.31
CA ALA A 189 15.97 -13.14 5.66
C ALA A 189 14.87 -13.69 6.57
N GLU A 190 15.10 -13.76 7.89
CA GLU A 190 14.04 -14.02 8.86
C GLU A 190 13.07 -12.84 8.93
N GLU A 191 13.53 -11.60 8.77
CA GLU A 191 12.71 -10.39 8.68
C GLU A 191 11.95 -10.30 7.36
N GLU A 192 12.52 -10.71 6.23
CA GLU A 192 11.83 -10.77 4.93
C GLU A 192 10.83 -11.93 4.88
N ARG A 193 11.20 -13.08 5.43
CA ARG A 193 10.28 -14.21 5.61
C ARG A 193 9.20 -13.88 6.62
N LYS A 194 9.56 -13.17 7.69
CA LYS A 194 8.59 -12.57 8.60
C LYS A 194 7.76 -11.61 7.77
N ARG A 195 8.25 -10.59 7.07
CA ARG A 195 7.52 -9.63 6.20
C ARG A 195 6.52 -10.32 5.27
N GLN A 196 6.92 -11.41 4.60
CA GLN A 196 6.03 -12.21 3.74
C GLN A 196 4.96 -12.99 4.52
N ASN A 197 5.24 -13.42 5.76
CA ASN A 197 4.26 -14.01 6.70
C ASN A 197 3.52 -12.97 7.58
N ILE A 198 4.07 -11.77 7.71
CA ILE A 198 3.67 -10.60 8.52
C ILE A 198 2.59 -9.85 7.78
N THR A 199 2.52 -9.96 6.44
CA THR A 199 1.33 -9.60 5.65
C THR A 199 0.05 -10.27 6.18
N GLN A 200 0.16 -11.34 6.99
CA GLN A 200 -0.98 -11.95 7.68
C GLN A 200 -1.13 -11.55 9.18
N GLN A 201 -0.16 -10.90 9.86
CA GLN A 201 -0.20 -10.72 11.33
C GLN A 201 0.59 -9.51 11.93
N ILE A 202 0.63 -8.30 11.36
CA ILE A 202 1.34 -7.17 12.02
C ILE A 202 0.50 -6.46 13.09
N LYS A 203 1.09 -6.17 14.26
CA LYS A 203 0.65 -5.17 15.27
C LYS A 203 1.51 -3.88 15.23
N ASP A 204 0.88 -2.77 15.61
CA ASP A 204 1.22 -1.37 15.27
C ASP A 204 2.60 -0.79 15.66
N SER A 205 3.34 -1.32 16.64
CA SER A 205 4.61 -0.68 17.06
C SER A 205 5.77 -0.91 16.08
N ASP A 206 5.82 -2.08 15.45
CA ASP A 206 6.86 -2.43 14.47
C ASP A 206 6.57 -1.79 13.10
N PHE A 207 5.30 -1.51 12.80
CA PHE A 207 4.87 -0.82 11.57
C PHE A 207 5.25 0.66 11.59
N ARG A 208 5.22 1.33 12.75
CA ARG A 208 5.63 2.75 12.87
C ARG A 208 7.12 2.97 12.63
N ASN A 209 7.96 2.06 13.11
CA ASN A 209 9.40 2.12 12.83
C ASN A 209 9.66 1.85 11.34
N TYR A 210 8.96 0.87 10.75
CA TYR A 210 9.03 0.57 9.32
C TYR A 210 8.55 1.72 8.41
N LEU A 211 7.45 2.39 8.77
CA LEU A 211 6.95 3.58 8.07
C LEU A 211 7.87 4.79 8.24
N ALA A 212 8.49 4.98 9.40
CA ALA A 212 9.49 6.02 9.59
C ALA A 212 10.70 5.80 8.66
N TYR A 213 11.18 4.55 8.56
CA TYR A 213 12.23 4.18 7.60
C TYR A 213 11.80 4.35 6.14
N LEU A 214 10.56 3.98 5.78
CA LEU A 214 10.02 4.15 4.42
C LEU A 214 9.74 5.60 4.03
N ASN A 215 9.36 6.46 4.97
CA ASN A 215 9.18 7.89 4.72
C ASN A 215 10.51 8.61 4.59
N ILE A 216 11.51 8.25 5.40
CA ILE A 216 12.89 8.72 5.21
C ILE A 216 13.39 8.25 3.84
N PHE A 217 13.16 6.99 3.48
CA PHE A 217 13.49 6.42 2.18
C PHE A 217 12.80 7.14 1.01
N ARG A 218 11.51 7.45 1.13
CA ARG A 218 10.75 8.21 0.12
C ARG A 218 11.22 9.67 0.00
N GLU A 219 11.41 10.37 1.12
CA GLU A 219 11.92 11.76 1.12
C GLU A 219 13.34 11.87 0.57
N LEU A 220 14.15 10.80 0.68
CA LEU A 220 15.50 10.77 0.14
C LEU A 220 15.53 10.34 -1.32
N SER A 221 14.66 9.41 -1.74
CA SER A 221 14.54 8.99 -3.15
C SER A 221 14.10 10.10 -4.11
N THR A 222 13.59 11.22 -3.60
CA THR A 222 13.23 12.41 -4.40
C THR A 222 14.42 13.34 -4.69
N LEU A 223 15.55 13.16 -4.00
CA LEU A 223 16.80 13.81 -4.36
C LEU A 223 17.34 13.12 -5.62
N GLU A 224 17.47 13.85 -6.72
CA GLU A 224 17.78 13.30 -8.06
C GLU A 224 19.02 12.40 -8.12
N GLU A 225 19.93 12.54 -7.15
CA GLU A 225 21.19 11.80 -7.02
C GLU A 225 21.02 10.40 -6.37
N LEU A 226 19.91 10.15 -5.66
CA LEU A 226 19.68 8.94 -4.83
C LEU A 226 18.86 7.84 -5.51
N LYS A 227 18.55 7.97 -6.80
CA LYS A 227 17.75 6.99 -7.55
C LYS A 227 18.41 5.61 -7.72
N ASN A 228 19.59 5.38 -7.14
CA ASN A 228 20.38 4.17 -7.35
C ASN A 228 20.83 3.47 -6.05
N TYR A 229 20.73 2.14 -6.07
CA TYR A 229 20.80 1.16 -4.97
C TYR A 229 21.86 1.36 -3.87
N HIS A 230 23.08 1.78 -4.19
CA HIS A 230 24.18 1.82 -3.20
C HIS A 230 24.16 3.00 -2.23
N TYR A 231 23.54 4.11 -2.62
CA TYR A 231 23.42 5.26 -1.73
C TYR A 231 22.48 4.96 -0.57
N VAL A 232 21.43 4.17 -0.83
CA VAL A 232 20.46 3.73 0.17
C VAL A 232 21.14 2.88 1.24
N ASP A 233 21.98 1.92 0.85
CA ASP A 233 22.62 0.99 1.78
C ASP A 233 23.68 1.67 2.67
N SER A 234 24.50 2.55 2.09
CA SER A 234 25.50 3.32 2.83
C SER A 234 24.84 4.27 3.84
N LEU A 235 23.67 4.82 3.48
CA LEU A 235 22.90 5.72 4.33
C LEU A 235 22.13 4.98 5.42
N LEU A 236 21.54 3.82 5.10
CA LEU A 236 20.90 2.93 6.09
C LEU A 236 21.91 2.46 7.14
N TRP A 237 23.14 2.15 6.73
CA TRP A 237 24.24 1.83 7.64
C TRP A 237 24.61 3.04 8.53
N TYR A 238 24.77 4.24 7.96
CA TYR A 238 25.08 5.46 8.71
C TYR A 238 23.99 5.81 9.76
N VAL A 239 22.71 5.72 9.38
CA VAL A 239 21.56 5.98 10.27
C VAL A 239 21.50 4.96 11.42
N LYS A 240 21.72 3.67 11.13
CA LYS A 240 21.78 2.61 12.16
C LYS A 240 22.96 2.80 13.11
N ASP A 241 24.15 3.08 12.59
CA ASP A 241 25.37 3.08 13.39
C ASP A 241 25.53 4.36 14.23
N HIS A 242 25.06 5.52 13.74
CA HIS A 242 25.29 6.81 14.40
C HIS A 242 24.11 7.36 15.22
N TYR A 243 22.85 6.96 14.95
CA TYR A 243 21.67 7.56 15.61
C TYR A 243 20.84 6.57 16.42
N GLU A 244 20.77 5.30 16.04
CA GLU A 244 20.06 4.25 16.80
C GLU A 244 20.55 4.08 18.26
N PRO A 245 21.85 4.31 18.59
CA PRO A 245 22.31 4.28 19.99
C PRO A 245 21.84 5.46 20.85
N LYS A 246 21.50 6.62 20.26
CA LYS A 246 21.14 7.84 20.99
C LYS A 246 19.67 7.90 21.41
N VAL A 247 18.80 7.17 20.71
CA VAL A 247 17.35 7.14 20.96
C VAL A 247 16.98 6.22 22.14
N LYS A 248 17.87 5.30 22.54
CA LYS A 248 17.64 4.37 23.67
C LYS A 248 17.77 4.98 25.07
N ASN A 249 18.18 6.25 25.19
CA ASN A 249 18.35 6.93 26.49
C ASN A 249 17.19 7.87 26.86
N VAL A 250 15.97 7.61 26.34
CA VAL A 250 14.75 8.22 26.88
C VAL A 250 14.06 7.19 27.75
N ASP A 251 14.22 7.37 29.06
CA ASP A 251 13.75 6.50 30.13
C ASP A 251 12.22 6.42 30.15
N MET A 252 11.66 5.22 29.97
CA MET A 252 10.24 4.93 30.12
C MET A 252 10.11 3.76 31.10
N GLY A 253 9.94 4.10 32.36
CA GLY A 253 9.87 3.19 33.50
C GLY A 253 8.70 2.21 33.47
N GLU A 254 8.93 1.08 34.14
CA GLU A 254 8.10 -0.11 34.27
C GLU A 254 6.79 0.11 35.04
N SER A 255 5.71 -0.57 34.63
CA SER A 255 4.89 -1.34 35.58
C SER A 255 4.00 -2.37 34.89
N GLU A 256 4.30 -3.63 35.23
CA GLU A 256 3.43 -4.77 35.55
C GLU A 256 2.23 -5.14 34.66
N PHE A 257 2.42 -6.27 33.99
CA PHE A 257 1.42 -7.14 33.40
C PHE A 257 0.36 -7.57 34.44
N ASN A 258 -0.89 -7.19 34.18
CA ASN A 258 -2.04 -8.04 34.46
C ASN A 258 -2.93 -8.05 33.22
N SER A 259 -3.05 -9.21 32.58
CA SER A 259 -3.96 -9.42 31.46
C SER A 259 -5.42 -9.41 31.95
N PRO A 260 -6.32 -8.71 31.24
CA PRO A 260 -7.66 -9.22 31.04
C PRO A 260 -7.85 -9.58 29.57
N VAL A 261 -8.60 -10.66 29.39
CA VAL A 261 -9.15 -11.16 28.13
C VAL A 261 -9.78 -9.99 27.34
N VAL A 262 -9.23 -9.66 26.17
CA VAL A 262 -9.80 -8.63 25.27
C VAL A 262 -10.55 -9.34 24.15
N ASN A 263 -11.84 -9.00 24.05
CA ASN A 263 -12.76 -9.43 23.00
C ASN A 263 -12.26 -8.97 21.62
N GLU A 264 -12.37 -9.85 20.63
CA GLU A 264 -11.89 -9.70 19.23
C GLU A 264 -12.51 -8.53 18.43
N THR A 265 -13.33 -7.67 19.03
CA THR A 265 -14.03 -6.57 18.33
C THR A 265 -13.31 -5.22 18.36
N GLU A 266 -12.31 -5.00 19.23
CA GLU A 266 -11.65 -3.68 19.34
C GLU A 266 -10.46 -3.48 18.38
N SER A 267 -9.92 -4.53 17.76
CA SER A 267 -8.68 -4.41 16.95
C SER A 267 -8.87 -3.83 15.55
N LEU A 268 -10.09 -3.48 15.14
CA LEU A 268 -10.41 -3.02 13.77
C LEU A 268 -10.47 -1.49 13.62
N ASN A 269 -10.35 -0.73 14.71
CA ASN A 269 -10.71 0.70 14.72
C ASN A 269 -9.54 1.65 15.04
N THR A 270 -8.39 1.47 14.38
CA THR A 270 -7.21 2.32 14.54
C THR A 270 -7.11 3.38 13.45
N LEU A 271 -6.35 4.46 13.69
CA LEU A 271 -6.07 5.49 12.67
C LEU A 271 -5.40 4.85 11.44
N ASP A 272 -4.46 3.93 11.67
CA ASP A 272 -3.75 3.20 10.62
C ASP A 272 -4.68 2.32 9.78
N SER A 273 -5.66 1.62 10.40
CA SER A 273 -6.62 0.82 9.64
C SER A 273 -7.50 1.71 8.76
N LEU A 274 -7.94 2.85 9.28
CA LEU A 274 -8.72 3.82 8.49
C LEU A 274 -7.93 4.38 7.32
N SER A 275 -6.67 4.79 7.54
CA SER A 275 -5.78 5.36 6.51
C SER A 275 -5.59 4.39 5.34
N ARG A 276 -5.39 3.10 5.61
CA ARG A 276 -5.33 2.05 4.58
C ARG A 276 -6.67 1.90 3.86
N ASP A 277 -7.77 1.81 4.61
CA ASP A 277 -9.13 1.63 4.08
C ASP A 277 -9.55 2.75 3.11
N ILE A 278 -9.04 3.98 3.31
CA ILE A 278 -9.33 5.14 2.47
C ILE A 278 -8.21 5.48 1.48
N TYR A 279 -7.07 4.77 1.53
CA TYR A 279 -5.87 4.98 0.71
C TYR A 279 -5.25 6.38 0.84
N PHE A 280 -5.44 7.05 1.98
CA PHE A 280 -4.88 8.37 2.26
C PHE A 280 -3.67 8.26 3.18
N GLU A 281 -2.76 9.23 3.11
CA GLU A 281 -1.65 9.34 4.06
C GLU A 281 -2.17 9.52 5.49
N LEU A 282 -1.37 9.11 6.49
CA LEU A 282 -1.75 9.16 7.91
C LEU A 282 -2.07 10.58 8.35
N ASP A 283 -1.23 11.56 7.98
CA ASP A 283 -1.40 12.96 8.33
C ASP A 283 -2.74 13.52 7.81
N THR A 284 -3.10 13.17 6.57
CA THR A 284 -4.38 13.55 5.95
C THR A 284 -5.57 12.89 6.66
N THR A 285 -5.41 11.62 7.04
CA THR A 285 -6.44 10.87 7.78
C THR A 285 -6.63 11.46 9.19
N GLU A 286 -5.54 11.78 9.87
CA GLU A 286 -5.54 12.42 11.18
C GLU A 286 -6.14 13.83 11.13
N GLU A 287 -5.85 14.61 10.08
CA GLU A 287 -6.46 15.92 9.85
C GLU A 287 -7.98 15.80 9.75
N ILE A 288 -8.50 14.88 8.93
CA ILE A 288 -9.95 14.65 8.78
C ILE A 288 -10.60 14.27 10.12
N LEU A 289 -9.99 13.35 10.87
CA LEU A 289 -10.51 12.93 12.18
C LEU A 289 -10.43 14.06 13.21
N SER A 290 -9.36 14.84 13.19
CA SER A 290 -9.17 15.98 14.08
C SER A 290 -10.18 17.09 13.80
N LEU A 291 -10.48 17.37 12.53
CA LEU A 291 -11.55 18.29 12.14
C LEU A 291 -12.91 17.82 12.62
N LEU A 292 -13.21 16.53 12.49
CA LEU A 292 -14.46 15.94 12.99
C LEU A 292 -14.54 15.98 14.52
N LYS A 293 -13.43 15.74 15.21
CA LYS A 293 -13.36 15.86 16.68
C LYS A 293 -13.53 17.32 17.14
N LEU A 294 -12.97 18.27 16.41
CA LEU A 294 -13.00 19.69 16.73
C LEU A 294 -14.35 20.36 16.44
N LYS A 295 -14.99 20.01 15.32
CA LYS A 295 -16.20 20.69 14.83
C LYS A 295 -17.48 19.87 14.89
N GLN A 296 -17.38 18.54 14.98
CA GLN A 296 -18.48 17.55 14.88
C GLN A 296 -19.31 17.61 13.58
N ASN A 297 -19.28 18.72 12.84
CA ASN A 297 -19.93 18.92 11.54
C ASN A 297 -18.86 19.24 10.49
N VAL A 298 -18.70 18.39 9.48
CA VAL A 298 -17.73 18.59 8.39
C VAL A 298 -18.39 18.39 7.03
N VAL A 299 -18.05 19.24 6.07
CA VAL A 299 -18.41 19.13 4.66
C VAL A 299 -17.18 18.73 3.87
N PHE A 300 -17.21 17.54 3.28
CA PHE A 300 -16.26 17.09 2.26
C PHE A 300 -16.70 17.64 0.91
N TYR A 301 -15.89 18.49 0.29
CA TYR A 301 -16.24 19.12 -0.98
C TYR A 301 -15.13 19.00 -2.02
N GLY A 302 -15.50 18.97 -3.30
CA GLY A 302 -14.55 18.89 -4.40
C GLY A 302 -15.18 18.33 -5.66
N PRO A 303 -14.40 18.17 -6.74
CA PRO A 303 -14.88 17.67 -8.02
C PRO A 303 -15.51 16.28 -7.90
N PRO A 304 -16.38 15.90 -8.84
CA PRO A 304 -17.00 14.57 -8.85
C PRO A 304 -15.93 13.47 -8.95
N GLY A 305 -16.21 12.34 -8.31
CA GLY A 305 -15.34 11.17 -8.40
C GLY A 305 -14.05 11.20 -7.57
N THR A 306 -13.90 12.10 -6.59
CA THR A 306 -12.75 12.13 -5.66
C THR A 306 -12.90 11.23 -4.43
N GLY A 307 -13.94 10.40 -4.36
CA GLY A 307 -14.12 9.45 -3.26
C GLY A 307 -14.75 10.03 -1.98
N LYS A 308 -15.26 11.27 -1.98
CA LYS A 308 -15.87 11.94 -0.82
C LYS A 308 -16.87 11.06 -0.05
N THR A 309 -17.86 10.49 -0.73
CA THR A 309 -18.89 9.63 -0.12
C THR A 309 -18.32 8.30 0.38
N TYR A 310 -17.30 7.77 -0.29
CA TYR A 310 -16.60 6.56 0.16
C TYR A 310 -15.85 6.83 1.47
N VAL A 311 -15.05 7.90 1.52
CA VAL A 311 -14.31 8.29 2.72
C VAL A 311 -15.26 8.65 3.86
N ALA A 312 -16.36 9.37 3.59
CA ALA A 312 -17.37 9.68 4.60
C ALA A 312 -17.93 8.42 5.27
N LYS A 313 -18.23 7.36 4.50
CA LYS A 313 -18.71 6.07 5.04
C LYS A 313 -17.65 5.37 5.89
N LYS A 314 -16.41 5.33 5.42
CA LYS A 314 -15.30 4.69 6.15
C LYS A 314 -14.97 5.42 7.45
N VAL A 315 -14.90 6.75 7.40
CA VAL A 315 -14.71 7.60 8.58
C VAL A 315 -15.88 7.46 9.55
N ALA A 316 -17.13 7.43 9.07
CA ALA A 316 -18.29 7.22 9.92
C ALA A 316 -18.23 5.87 10.66
N LYS A 317 -17.89 4.80 9.94
CA LYS A 317 -17.69 3.45 10.52
C LYS A 317 -16.59 3.46 11.58
N HIS A 318 -15.53 4.21 11.33
CA HIS A 318 -14.45 4.38 12.28
C HIS A 318 -14.93 5.13 13.55
N ILE A 319 -15.67 6.23 13.39
CA ILE A 319 -16.17 7.01 14.52
C ILE A 319 -17.09 6.18 15.42
N VAL A 320 -18.02 5.41 14.85
CA VAL A 320 -19.00 4.62 15.64
C VAL A 320 -18.42 3.33 16.23
N GLY A 321 -17.13 3.04 16.03
CA GLY A 321 -16.51 1.81 16.53
C GLY A 321 -17.11 0.55 15.91
N GLY A 322 -17.46 0.58 14.63
CA GLY A 322 -18.07 -0.56 13.93
C GLY A 322 -19.56 -0.79 14.20
N LYS A 323 -20.22 0.01 15.07
CA LYS A 323 -21.68 -0.01 15.28
C LYS A 323 -22.44 0.62 14.11
N GLU A 324 -22.49 -0.05 12.96
CA GLU A 324 -23.06 0.49 11.72
C GLU A 324 -24.52 0.97 11.86
N ASN A 325 -25.31 0.42 12.79
CA ASN A 325 -26.68 0.87 13.07
C ASN A 325 -26.75 2.34 13.54
N ASN A 326 -25.67 2.87 14.10
CA ASN A 326 -25.53 4.25 14.58
C ASN A 326 -25.16 5.22 13.45
N ILE A 327 -24.99 4.72 12.22
CA ILE A 327 -24.77 5.52 11.01
C ILE A 327 -26.10 5.66 10.29
N LYS A 328 -26.45 6.89 9.90
CA LYS A 328 -27.55 7.16 8.97
C LYS A 328 -27.02 7.88 7.76
N LEU A 329 -27.33 7.37 6.57
CA LEU A 329 -27.02 8.01 5.31
C LEU A 329 -28.31 8.54 4.70
N ILE A 330 -28.33 9.83 4.39
CA ILE A 330 -29.39 10.47 3.61
C ILE A 330 -28.78 11.21 2.43
N GLN A 331 -29.61 11.50 1.44
CA GLN A 331 -29.24 12.36 0.32
C GLN A 331 -30.21 13.54 0.28
N PHE A 332 -29.68 14.75 0.19
CA PHE A 332 -30.51 15.93 0.00
C PHE A 332 -30.92 16.07 -1.47
N HIS A 333 -32.15 16.54 -1.66
CA HIS A 333 -32.72 16.89 -2.95
C HIS A 333 -33.57 18.15 -2.79
N GLN A 334 -33.96 18.79 -3.89
CA GLN A 334 -34.64 20.09 -3.88
C GLN A 334 -35.92 20.11 -3.03
N ASN A 335 -36.62 18.98 -2.94
CA ASN A 335 -37.87 18.84 -2.17
C ASN A 335 -37.66 18.33 -0.74
N TYR A 336 -36.42 18.18 -0.27
CA TYR A 336 -36.16 17.69 1.08
C TYR A 336 -36.45 18.83 2.05
N SER A 337 -37.28 18.58 3.06
CA SER A 337 -37.82 19.65 3.90
C SER A 337 -37.51 19.46 5.38
N TYR A 338 -37.77 20.51 6.16
CA TYR A 338 -37.68 20.48 7.61
C TYR A 338 -38.54 19.34 8.19
N GLU A 339 -39.72 19.12 7.64
CA GLU A 339 -40.69 18.15 8.12
C GLU A 339 -40.23 16.69 7.98
N ASP A 340 -39.36 16.40 7.01
CA ASP A 340 -38.74 15.08 6.85
C ASP A 340 -37.52 14.91 7.77
N PHE A 341 -36.82 16.01 8.03
CA PHE A 341 -35.55 16.01 8.75
C PHE A 341 -35.74 16.07 10.26
N ILE A 342 -36.60 16.96 10.76
CA ILE A 342 -36.69 17.32 12.19
C ILE A 342 -38.00 16.88 12.80
N GLU A 343 -39.12 17.46 12.37
CA GLU A 343 -40.45 17.00 12.72
C GLU A 343 -41.50 17.64 11.82
N GLY A 344 -42.58 16.94 11.58
CA GLY A 344 -43.65 17.43 10.73
C GLY A 344 -44.97 16.76 11.01
N ILE A 345 -46.03 17.46 10.62
CA ILE A 345 -47.39 16.93 10.67
C ILE A 345 -47.54 15.92 9.53
N ARG A 346 -48.02 14.71 9.85
CA ARG A 346 -48.27 13.64 8.86
C ARG A 346 -49.67 13.08 9.08
N PRO A 347 -50.56 13.11 8.07
CA PRO A 347 -51.91 12.58 8.23
C PRO A 347 -51.87 11.07 8.44
N GLU A 348 -52.61 10.58 9.43
CA GLU A 348 -52.80 9.16 9.71
C GLU A 348 -54.28 8.81 9.73
N SER A 349 -54.65 7.70 9.10
CA SER A 349 -56.00 7.16 9.24
C SER A 349 -56.05 6.20 10.43
N LYS A 350 -56.90 6.53 11.40
CA LYS A 350 -57.22 5.65 12.53
C LYS A 350 -58.63 5.09 12.33
N LEU A 351 -58.80 3.80 12.62
CA LEU A 351 -60.11 3.15 12.58
C LEU A 351 -60.73 3.24 13.97
N GLU A 352 -61.70 4.12 14.17
CA GLU A 352 -62.46 4.22 15.41
C GLU A 352 -63.91 3.82 15.15
N ASN A 353 -64.40 2.82 15.88
CA ASN A 353 -65.78 2.31 15.75
C ASN A 353 -66.18 1.95 14.30
N GLY A 354 -65.25 1.42 13.50
CA GLY A 354 -65.48 1.06 12.10
C GLY A 354 -65.48 2.23 11.12
N THR A 355 -65.20 3.45 11.58
CA THR A 355 -65.09 4.65 10.73
C THR A 355 -63.62 5.10 10.64
N HIS A 356 -63.18 5.45 9.43
CA HIS A 356 -61.85 6.05 9.22
C HIS A 356 -61.86 7.52 9.65
N ILE A 357 -61.11 7.85 10.69
CA ILE A 357 -60.85 9.22 11.13
C ILE A 357 -59.43 9.60 10.70
N ILE A 358 -59.25 10.82 10.19
CA ILE A 358 -57.93 11.35 9.85
C ILE A 358 -57.42 12.16 11.03
N ASP A 359 -56.28 11.75 11.58
CA ASP A 359 -55.52 12.45 12.60
C ASP A 359 -54.29 13.11 11.97
N TYR A 360 -53.74 14.13 12.62
CA TYR A 360 -52.59 14.90 12.16
C TYR A 360 -51.47 14.89 13.21
N PRO A 361 -50.95 13.71 13.59
CA PRO A 361 -49.89 13.64 14.57
C PRO A 361 -48.62 14.35 14.08
N ILE A 362 -47.94 14.98 15.03
CA ILE A 362 -46.57 15.46 14.83
C ILE A 362 -45.67 14.23 14.92
N LYS A 363 -44.91 13.98 13.85
CA LYS A 363 -43.96 12.88 13.81
C LYS A 363 -42.54 13.42 13.80
N PRO A 364 -41.63 12.80 14.59
CA PRO A 364 -40.22 13.15 14.54
C PRO A 364 -39.66 12.74 13.17
N GLY A 365 -38.85 13.60 12.58
CA GLY A 365 -38.07 13.39 11.36
C GLY A 365 -36.81 12.56 11.63
N LEU A 366 -36.01 12.33 10.59
CA LEU A 366 -34.86 11.44 10.66
C LEU A 366 -33.79 11.90 11.66
N PHE A 367 -33.44 13.18 11.65
CA PHE A 367 -32.39 13.72 12.50
C PHE A 367 -32.83 13.84 13.95
N LYS A 368 -34.09 14.25 14.21
CA LYS A 368 -34.64 14.24 15.58
C LYS A 368 -34.56 12.84 16.18
N ARG A 369 -35.05 11.81 15.47
CA ARG A 369 -34.96 10.41 15.94
C ARG A 369 -33.52 9.95 16.19
N LEU A 370 -32.56 10.39 15.38
CA LEU A 370 -31.14 10.06 15.59
C LEU A 370 -30.61 10.70 16.88
N CYS A 371 -30.94 11.97 17.12
CA CYS A 371 -30.57 12.69 18.34
C CYS A 371 -31.25 12.08 19.58
N ASP A 372 -32.54 11.75 19.51
CA ASP A 372 -33.27 11.13 20.62
C ASP A 372 -32.57 9.82 21.07
N VAL A 373 -32.21 8.95 20.11
CA VAL A 373 -31.47 7.72 20.39
C VAL A 373 -30.06 7.99 20.92
N ALA A 374 -29.40 9.05 20.44
CA ALA A 374 -28.07 9.42 20.89
C ALA A 374 -28.06 9.98 22.32
N ILE A 375 -29.12 10.67 22.74
CA ILE A 375 -29.32 11.15 24.11
C ILE A 375 -29.47 9.96 25.07
N GLU A 376 -30.22 8.92 24.67
CA GLU A 376 -30.39 7.70 25.48
C GLU A 376 -29.09 6.87 25.59
N LYS A 377 -28.11 7.12 24.73
CA LYS A 377 -26.86 6.33 24.64
C LYS A 377 -25.62 7.25 24.60
N PRO A 378 -25.33 7.99 25.69
CA PRO A 378 -24.26 8.99 25.71
C PRO A 378 -22.86 8.41 25.45
N ASP A 379 -22.63 7.14 25.79
CA ASP A 379 -21.34 6.45 25.59
C ASP A 379 -21.14 5.94 24.16
N GLU A 380 -22.17 6.02 23.30
CA GLU A 380 -22.09 5.62 21.90
C GLU A 380 -22.01 6.84 20.99
N LYS A 381 -21.23 6.74 19.91
CA LYS A 381 -21.19 7.77 18.86
C LYS A 381 -22.18 7.45 17.75
N PHE A 382 -22.74 8.51 17.17
CA PHE A 382 -23.71 8.46 16.07
C PHE A 382 -23.23 9.35 14.94
N VAL A 383 -23.44 8.93 13.69
CA VAL A 383 -22.99 9.70 12.52
C VAL A 383 -24.14 9.83 11.53
N LEU A 384 -24.48 11.06 11.18
CA LEU A 384 -25.31 11.38 10.03
C LEU A 384 -24.43 11.73 8.84
N ILE A 385 -24.51 10.94 7.77
CA ILE A 385 -23.93 11.26 6.48
C ILE A 385 -25.00 11.92 5.61
N ILE A 386 -24.72 13.12 5.09
CA ILE A 386 -25.61 13.86 4.19
C ILE A 386 -24.96 13.98 2.82
N ASP A 387 -25.39 13.17 1.87
CA ASP A 387 -24.93 13.27 0.49
C ASP A 387 -25.65 14.39 -0.27
N GLU A 388 -24.99 14.93 -1.30
CA GLU A 388 -25.50 16.02 -2.13
C GLU A 388 -25.98 17.24 -1.31
N PHE A 389 -25.17 17.65 -0.33
CA PHE A 389 -25.53 18.65 0.69
C PHE A 389 -26.07 19.97 0.12
N ASN A 390 -25.54 20.42 -1.02
CA ASN A 390 -25.95 21.66 -1.70
C ASN A 390 -27.20 21.52 -2.59
N ARG A 391 -27.75 20.30 -2.77
CA ARG A 391 -29.00 20.08 -3.52
C ARG A 391 -30.28 20.41 -2.73
N GLY A 392 -30.18 20.51 -1.42
CA GLY A 392 -31.26 20.97 -0.54
C GLY A 392 -31.15 22.45 -0.18
N ASN A 393 -32.26 23.07 0.22
CA ASN A 393 -32.21 24.38 0.87
C ASN A 393 -31.81 24.18 2.34
N ILE A 394 -30.50 24.17 2.60
CA ILE A 394 -29.93 23.82 3.91
C ILE A 394 -30.52 24.69 5.03
N SER A 395 -30.61 26.00 4.84
CA SER A 395 -31.13 26.94 5.84
C SER A 395 -32.59 26.63 6.19
N LYS A 396 -33.40 26.22 5.21
CA LYS A 396 -34.78 25.79 5.43
C LYS A 396 -34.88 24.40 6.09
N ILE A 397 -34.00 23.46 5.72
CA ILE A 397 -34.01 22.10 6.25
C ILE A 397 -33.61 22.08 7.72
N PHE A 398 -32.55 22.81 8.09
CA PHE A 398 -32.09 22.88 9.48
C PHE A 398 -32.90 23.86 10.33
N GLY A 399 -33.49 24.91 9.73
CA GLY A 399 -34.34 25.86 10.46
C GLY A 399 -33.65 26.47 11.68
N GLU A 400 -34.26 26.33 12.84
CA GLU A 400 -33.77 26.81 14.13
C GLU A 400 -32.56 26.02 14.68
N LEU A 401 -32.29 24.80 14.17
CA LEU A 401 -31.17 23.96 14.61
C LEU A 401 -29.82 24.52 14.27
N LEU A 402 -29.76 25.56 13.45
CA LEU A 402 -28.54 26.32 13.23
C LEU A 402 -27.96 26.84 14.53
N TYR A 403 -28.80 27.14 15.52
CA TYR A 403 -28.31 27.46 16.86
C TYR A 403 -27.68 26.22 17.52
N SER A 404 -28.39 25.09 17.57
CA SER A 404 -27.94 23.84 18.21
C SER A 404 -26.74 23.16 17.54
N LEU A 405 -26.46 23.44 16.25
CA LEU A 405 -25.25 22.96 15.58
C LEU A 405 -23.97 23.55 16.19
N GLU A 406 -24.07 24.77 16.73
CA GLU A 406 -22.97 25.52 17.35
C GLU A 406 -22.94 25.32 18.88
N TYR A 407 -24.11 25.27 19.52
CA TYR A 407 -24.24 25.12 20.97
C TYR A 407 -24.93 23.79 21.31
N ARG A 408 -24.11 22.76 21.51
CA ARG A 408 -24.54 21.37 21.72
C ARG A 408 -24.53 21.06 23.22
N SER A 409 -25.69 21.18 23.87
CA SER A 409 -25.90 20.66 25.23
C SER A 409 -27.37 20.83 25.63
N GLU A 410 -27.76 20.13 26.70
CA GLU A 410 -29.07 20.28 27.35
C GLU A 410 -29.30 21.72 27.86
N GLU A 411 -28.23 22.46 28.19
CA GLU A 411 -28.32 23.86 28.61
C GLU A 411 -28.70 24.83 27.48
N ASN A 412 -28.53 24.41 26.22
CA ASN A 412 -28.75 25.23 25.02
C ASN A 412 -29.92 24.70 24.17
N THR A 413 -30.95 24.16 24.82
CA THR A 413 -32.15 23.65 24.14
C THR A 413 -32.92 24.76 23.42
N ILE A 414 -33.51 24.40 22.30
CA ILE A 414 -34.46 25.22 21.54
C ILE A 414 -35.83 24.54 21.53
N ASP A 415 -36.90 25.32 21.55
CA ASP A 415 -38.25 24.78 21.43
C ASP A 415 -38.59 24.51 19.96
N LEU A 416 -38.94 23.27 19.63
CA LEU A 416 -39.33 22.91 18.28
C LEU A 416 -40.67 23.56 17.88
N PRO A 417 -40.84 23.99 16.62
CA PRO A 417 -41.98 24.79 16.19
C PRO A 417 -43.31 24.05 16.21
N TYR A 418 -43.34 22.74 15.94
CA TYR A 418 -44.58 21.96 15.89
C TYR A 418 -44.93 21.38 17.26
N SER A 419 -44.03 20.60 17.86
CA SER A 419 -44.27 19.88 19.11
C SER A 419 -44.17 20.76 20.35
N LYS A 420 -43.43 21.89 20.27
CA LYS A 420 -43.02 22.71 21.42
C LYS A 420 -42.18 21.96 22.45
N GLU A 421 -41.64 20.80 22.08
CA GLU A 421 -40.72 20.05 22.91
C GLU A 421 -39.33 20.71 22.86
N PRO A 422 -38.61 20.77 23.99
CA PRO A 422 -37.22 21.22 24.01
C PRO A 422 -36.34 20.21 23.26
N PHE A 423 -35.43 20.73 22.44
CA PHE A 423 -34.52 19.92 21.63
C PHE A 423 -33.11 20.48 21.64
N TYR A 424 -32.11 19.60 21.67
CA TYR A 424 -30.71 19.94 21.44
C TYR A 424 -30.01 18.83 20.65
N ILE A 425 -28.88 19.15 20.04
CA ILE A 425 -28.03 18.15 19.37
C ILE A 425 -27.00 17.67 20.39
N PRO A 426 -26.95 16.37 20.74
CA PRO A 426 -25.99 15.87 21.71
C PRO A 426 -24.57 15.77 21.13
N ASP A 427 -23.56 15.85 22.00
CA ASP A 427 -22.15 15.91 21.60
C ASP A 427 -21.62 14.64 20.92
N ASN A 428 -22.29 13.51 21.14
CA ASN A 428 -21.97 12.23 20.53
C ASN A 428 -22.53 12.05 19.11
N VAL A 429 -23.20 13.07 18.53
CA VAL A 429 -23.69 13.07 17.13
C VAL A 429 -22.73 13.83 16.21
N TYR A 430 -22.24 13.17 15.17
CA TYR A 430 -21.38 13.76 14.14
C TYR A 430 -22.14 13.90 12.82
N ILE A 431 -21.88 14.96 12.07
CA ILE A 431 -22.46 15.19 10.74
C ILE A 431 -21.33 15.25 9.71
N ILE A 432 -21.37 14.35 8.73
CA ILE A 432 -20.45 14.34 7.59
C ILE A 432 -21.26 14.59 6.32
N ALA A 433 -21.10 15.76 5.73
CA ALA A 433 -21.77 16.12 4.50
C ALA A 433 -20.82 15.98 3.29
N THR A 434 -21.35 15.60 2.13
CA THR A 434 -20.59 15.56 0.87
C THR A 434 -21.20 16.51 -0.16
N MET A 435 -20.33 17.22 -0.88
CA MET A 435 -20.73 18.26 -1.83
C MET A 435 -19.89 18.21 -3.10
N ASN A 436 -20.55 18.11 -4.26
CA ASN A 436 -19.91 18.27 -5.56
C ASN A 436 -19.79 19.76 -5.92
N THR A 437 -18.60 20.18 -6.37
CA THR A 437 -18.33 21.57 -6.75
C THR A 437 -18.69 21.90 -8.20
N ALA A 438 -18.77 20.88 -9.07
CA ALA A 438 -19.12 21.03 -10.49
C ALA A 438 -20.58 21.46 -10.71
N ASP A 439 -21.46 21.19 -9.75
CA ASP A 439 -22.89 21.45 -9.84
C ASP A 439 -23.21 22.97 -9.71
N LYS A 440 -23.14 23.68 -10.84
CA LYS A 440 -23.39 25.14 -10.97
C LYS A 440 -24.83 25.55 -10.61
N SER A 441 -25.78 24.62 -10.57
CA SER A 441 -27.23 24.87 -10.37
C SER A 441 -27.66 24.94 -8.90
N LEU A 442 -26.73 24.90 -7.95
CA LEU A 442 -27.01 24.65 -6.54
C LEU A 442 -26.99 25.91 -5.67
N THR A 443 -27.76 25.86 -4.58
CA THR A 443 -27.93 26.98 -3.66
C THR A 443 -26.58 27.33 -3.04
N ARG A 444 -26.16 28.59 -3.13
CA ARG A 444 -24.94 29.05 -2.45
C ARG A 444 -25.07 28.76 -0.96
N ILE A 445 -24.13 28.01 -0.42
CA ILE A 445 -24.05 27.79 1.03
C ILE A 445 -23.85 29.15 1.70
N ASP A 446 -24.79 29.52 2.56
CA ASP A 446 -24.75 30.78 3.27
C ASP A 446 -23.57 30.86 4.25
N PHE A 447 -23.21 32.08 4.65
CA PHE A 447 -22.12 32.30 5.61
C PHE A 447 -22.43 31.73 7.00
N ALA A 448 -23.70 31.54 7.34
CA ALA A 448 -24.11 30.97 8.62
C ALA A 448 -23.71 29.49 8.68
N MET A 449 -23.97 28.69 7.64
CA MET A 449 -23.53 27.30 7.54
C MET A 449 -22.01 27.20 7.54
N ARG A 450 -21.32 28.09 6.81
CA ARG A 450 -19.85 28.10 6.75
C ARG A 450 -19.20 28.27 8.11
N ARG A 451 -19.88 28.90 9.07
CA ARG A 451 -19.38 29.02 10.46
C ARG A 451 -19.54 27.73 11.27
N ARG A 452 -20.58 26.94 10.96
CA ARG A 452 -21.03 25.77 11.75
C ARG A 452 -20.46 24.45 11.26
N PHE A 453 -20.03 24.40 10.01
CA PHE A 453 -19.35 23.27 9.40
C PHE A 453 -17.89 23.60 9.13
N ALA A 454 -16.98 22.67 9.42
CA ALA A 454 -15.65 22.68 8.82
C ALA A 454 -15.75 22.23 7.35
N PHE A 455 -14.96 22.83 6.47
CA PHE A 455 -14.92 22.47 5.05
C PHE A 455 -13.59 21.84 4.74
N TYR A 456 -13.62 20.59 4.26
CA TYR A 456 -12.43 19.86 3.86
C TYR A 456 -12.46 19.58 2.37
N LYS A 457 -11.44 20.07 1.65
CA LYS A 457 -11.37 19.97 0.19
C LYS A 457 -10.75 18.63 -0.23
N PHE A 458 -11.49 17.86 -1.00
CA PHE A 458 -10.99 16.67 -1.69
C PHE A 458 -10.46 17.06 -3.05
N ASN A 459 -9.14 17.03 -3.21
CA ASN A 459 -8.48 17.20 -4.50
C ASN A 459 -8.45 15.86 -5.26
N VAL A 460 -8.23 15.93 -6.58
CA VAL A 460 -7.90 14.73 -7.35
C VAL A 460 -6.46 14.33 -7.03
N ASP A 461 -6.29 13.30 -6.20
CA ASP A 461 -4.98 12.76 -5.85
C ASP A 461 -4.75 11.41 -6.54
N THR A 462 -3.91 11.40 -7.57
CA THR A 462 -3.59 10.18 -8.32
C THR A 462 -2.73 9.20 -7.52
N LYS A 463 -2.11 9.61 -6.40
CA LYS A 463 -1.41 8.68 -5.50
C LYS A 463 -2.36 7.70 -4.82
N VAL A 464 -3.58 8.15 -4.53
CA VAL A 464 -4.65 7.31 -3.97
C VAL A 464 -5.03 6.21 -4.97
N LEU A 465 -5.15 6.58 -6.26
CA LEU A 465 -5.40 5.62 -7.35
C LEU A 465 -4.27 4.60 -7.48
N ILE A 466 -3.01 5.05 -7.45
CA ILE A 466 -1.85 4.16 -7.52
C ILE A 466 -1.81 3.20 -6.32
N SER A 467 -2.05 3.70 -5.11
CA SER A 467 -2.07 2.89 -3.89
C SER A 467 -3.15 1.81 -3.95
N TRP A 468 -4.35 2.20 -4.38
CA TRP A 468 -5.45 1.25 -4.64
C TRP A 468 -5.10 0.23 -5.72
N GLY A 469 -4.46 0.66 -6.82
CA GLY A 469 -4.01 -0.22 -7.89
C GLY A 469 -3.04 -1.29 -7.39
N ILE A 470 -2.03 -0.91 -6.62
CA ILE A 470 -1.03 -1.83 -6.06
C ILE A 470 -1.69 -2.90 -5.18
N GLU A 471 -2.63 -2.52 -4.30
CA GLU A 471 -3.36 -3.48 -3.47
C GLU A 471 -4.22 -4.46 -4.28
N ASN A 472 -4.64 -4.06 -5.48
CA ASN A 472 -5.43 -4.88 -6.41
C ASN A 472 -4.59 -5.53 -7.52
N GLY A 473 -3.25 -5.48 -7.42
CA GLY A 473 -2.34 -6.10 -8.39
C GLY A 473 -2.31 -5.41 -9.77
N LEU A 474 -2.64 -4.12 -9.82
CA LEU A 474 -2.67 -3.30 -11.04
C LEU A 474 -1.56 -2.25 -11.03
N VAL A 475 -0.96 -2.01 -12.21
CA VAL A 475 -0.03 -0.89 -12.45
C VAL A 475 -0.80 0.23 -13.13
N LEU A 476 -0.93 1.38 -12.45
CA LEU A 476 -1.82 2.48 -12.87
C LEU A 476 -1.11 3.79 -13.17
N ASP A 477 0.23 3.81 -13.24
CA ASP A 477 1.03 5.01 -13.48
C ASP A 477 0.64 5.73 -14.78
N SER A 478 0.43 4.98 -15.86
CA SER A 478 0.06 5.58 -17.15
C SER A 478 -1.36 6.15 -17.12
N LEU A 479 -2.28 5.52 -16.39
CA LEU A 479 -3.63 6.04 -16.18
C LEU A 479 -3.62 7.29 -15.30
N ALA A 480 -2.87 7.28 -14.20
CA ALA A 480 -2.66 8.44 -13.34
C ALA A 480 -2.13 9.64 -14.13
N LYS A 481 -1.12 9.42 -14.99
CA LYS A 481 -0.60 10.44 -15.89
C LYS A 481 -1.66 10.96 -16.85
N LEU A 482 -2.46 10.07 -17.45
CA LEU A 482 -3.52 10.45 -18.37
C LEU A 482 -4.63 11.28 -17.69
N ILE A 483 -5.01 10.94 -16.45
CA ILE A 483 -5.96 11.73 -15.65
C ILE A 483 -5.39 13.14 -15.39
N ASN A 484 -4.11 13.25 -15.06
CA ASN A 484 -3.45 14.55 -14.88
C ASN A 484 -3.38 15.36 -16.19
N ASP A 485 -3.11 14.71 -17.33
CA ASP A 485 -3.15 15.36 -18.66
C ASP A 485 -4.56 15.92 -18.93
N VAL A 486 -5.62 15.14 -18.68
CA VAL A 486 -7.02 15.57 -18.83
C VAL A 486 -7.33 16.76 -17.93
N ASN A 487 -6.98 16.68 -16.64
CA ASN A 487 -7.27 17.74 -15.67
C ASN A 487 -6.48 19.03 -15.97
N THR A 488 -5.29 18.91 -16.56
CA THR A 488 -4.51 20.06 -17.02
C THR A 488 -5.24 20.81 -18.14
N GLU A 489 -5.92 20.11 -19.04
CA GLU A 489 -6.71 20.73 -20.12
C GLU A 489 -8.07 21.27 -19.63
N ILE A 490 -8.62 20.72 -18.54
CA ILE A 490 -9.85 21.25 -17.90
C ILE A 490 -9.59 22.60 -17.22
N GLU A 491 -8.40 22.79 -16.64
CA GLU A 491 -7.93 23.99 -15.91
C GLU A 491 -8.72 24.35 -14.63
N ASP A 492 -10.04 24.19 -14.62
CA ASP A 492 -10.91 24.44 -13.45
C ASP A 492 -10.99 23.21 -12.54
N GLU A 493 -10.34 23.33 -11.38
CA GLU A 493 -10.29 22.29 -10.35
C GLU A 493 -11.67 21.79 -9.89
N ASN A 494 -12.73 22.60 -10.02
CA ASN A 494 -14.08 22.19 -9.65
C ASN A 494 -14.66 21.13 -10.59
N PHE A 495 -14.10 21.02 -11.80
CA PHE A 495 -14.51 20.12 -12.88
C PHE A 495 -13.48 19.03 -13.19
N PHE A 496 -12.42 18.89 -12.40
CA PHE A 496 -11.47 17.81 -12.61
C PHE A 496 -12.13 16.44 -12.59
N VAL A 497 -11.68 15.56 -13.48
CA VAL A 497 -12.05 14.15 -13.51
C VAL A 497 -11.42 13.46 -12.31
N GLY A 498 -12.27 12.93 -11.44
CA GLY A 498 -11.84 12.20 -10.25
C GLY A 498 -11.32 10.79 -10.54
N ILE A 499 -10.61 10.22 -9.56
CA ILE A 499 -10.00 8.89 -9.65
C ILE A 499 -10.99 7.72 -9.50
N SER A 500 -12.11 7.92 -8.81
CA SER A 500 -13.00 6.81 -8.43
C SER A 500 -13.75 6.17 -9.60
N PHE A 501 -13.84 6.84 -10.76
CA PHE A 501 -14.31 6.21 -12.01
C PHE A 501 -13.49 4.97 -12.37
N PHE A 502 -12.22 4.96 -11.96
CA PHE A 502 -11.24 3.92 -12.29
C PHE A 502 -10.96 2.94 -11.15
N MET A 503 -11.47 3.17 -9.94
CA MET A 503 -11.22 2.29 -8.78
C MET A 503 -12.22 1.13 -8.77
N ARG A 504 -12.03 0.16 -9.67
CA ARG A 504 -12.94 -0.98 -9.89
C ARG A 504 -12.20 -2.27 -10.19
N ASP A 505 -12.67 -3.39 -9.64
CA ASP A 505 -12.05 -4.71 -9.84
C ASP A 505 -12.01 -5.14 -11.32
N ASP A 506 -12.93 -4.64 -12.15
CA ASP A 506 -13.05 -4.95 -13.57
C ASP A 506 -12.36 -3.93 -14.50
N LEU A 507 -11.53 -3.03 -13.95
CA LEU A 507 -10.93 -1.90 -14.65
C LEU A 507 -10.25 -2.29 -15.97
N SER A 508 -9.32 -3.25 -15.96
CA SER A 508 -8.55 -3.63 -17.16
C SER A 508 -9.44 -4.11 -18.30
N SER A 509 -10.54 -4.81 -17.98
CA SER A 509 -11.49 -5.31 -18.98
C SER A 509 -12.42 -4.22 -19.51
N ASN A 510 -12.72 -3.21 -18.69
CA ASN A 510 -13.77 -2.23 -18.95
C ASN A 510 -13.28 -0.79 -19.18
N ILE A 511 -11.98 -0.50 -19.08
CA ILE A 511 -11.41 0.84 -19.24
C ILE A 511 -11.84 1.52 -20.55
N LYS A 512 -11.94 0.77 -21.65
CA LYS A 512 -12.45 1.25 -22.94
C LYS A 512 -13.86 1.80 -22.83
N TYR A 513 -14.74 1.08 -22.12
CA TYR A 513 -16.14 1.45 -21.97
C TYR A 513 -16.27 2.62 -21.01
N ILE A 514 -15.62 2.56 -19.84
CA ILE A 514 -15.54 3.67 -18.88
C ILE A 514 -15.13 4.97 -19.58
N TRP A 515 -14.06 4.90 -20.39
CA TRP A 515 -13.59 6.08 -21.13
C TRP A 515 -14.61 6.59 -22.15
N LYS A 516 -15.25 5.70 -22.92
CA LYS A 516 -16.20 6.08 -23.98
C LYS A 516 -17.57 6.50 -23.46
N SER A 517 -18.03 6.01 -22.31
CA SER A 517 -19.39 6.24 -21.81
C SER A 517 -19.47 7.17 -20.61
N GLU A 518 -18.39 7.38 -19.87
CA GLU A 518 -18.39 8.24 -18.67
C GLU A 518 -17.44 9.42 -18.85
N ILE A 519 -16.16 9.15 -19.13
CA ILE A 519 -15.13 10.20 -19.18
C ILE A 519 -15.30 11.10 -20.41
N TYR A 520 -15.41 10.51 -21.61
CA TYR A 520 -15.50 11.29 -22.84
C TYR A 520 -16.77 12.14 -22.91
N PRO A 521 -17.99 11.62 -22.60
CA PRO A 521 -19.19 12.45 -22.55
C PRO A 521 -19.13 13.57 -21.51
N TYR A 522 -18.49 13.33 -20.35
CA TYR A 522 -18.24 14.38 -19.35
C TYR A 522 -17.39 15.52 -19.92
N LEU A 523 -16.33 15.19 -20.67
CA LEU A 523 -15.50 16.20 -21.34
C LEU A 523 -16.29 16.92 -22.44
N GLU A 524 -17.13 16.22 -23.21
CA GLU A 524 -17.99 16.85 -24.23
C GLU A 524 -18.93 17.88 -23.62
N GLU A 525 -19.53 17.58 -22.47
CA GLU A 525 -20.39 18.52 -21.75
C GLU A 525 -19.61 19.71 -21.20
N PHE A 526 -18.40 19.47 -20.65
CA PHE A 526 -17.56 20.54 -20.11
C PHE A 526 -17.07 21.52 -21.20
N PHE A 527 -16.61 21.01 -22.34
CA PHE A 527 -16.06 21.83 -23.44
C PHE A 527 -17.13 22.34 -24.43
N ILE A 528 -18.43 22.18 -24.15
CA ILE A 528 -19.49 22.49 -25.12
C ILE A 528 -19.46 23.92 -25.67
N ASP A 529 -19.05 24.89 -24.84
CA ASP A 529 -18.99 26.32 -25.17
C ASP A 529 -17.58 26.79 -25.57
N ASP A 530 -16.60 25.89 -25.68
CA ASP A 530 -15.21 26.23 -26.02
C ASP A 530 -15.01 26.31 -27.54
N LEU A 531 -14.40 27.39 -28.00
CA LEU A 531 -14.08 27.63 -29.42
C LEU A 531 -13.06 26.62 -29.98
N ASP A 532 -12.20 26.05 -29.13
CA ASP A 532 -11.21 25.03 -29.49
C ASP A 532 -11.62 23.61 -29.01
N SER A 533 -12.89 23.45 -28.60
CA SER A 533 -13.46 22.20 -28.07
C SER A 533 -13.16 20.99 -28.93
N HIS A 534 -13.27 21.11 -30.26
CA HIS A 534 -13.03 20.00 -31.18
C HIS A 534 -11.59 19.50 -31.09
N SER A 535 -10.59 20.39 -31.10
CA SER A 535 -9.18 19.95 -31.08
C SER A 535 -8.79 19.35 -29.73
N ARG A 536 -9.32 19.90 -28.64
CA ARG A 536 -9.14 19.41 -27.26
C ARG A 536 -9.79 18.03 -27.07
N LEU A 537 -11.06 17.87 -27.48
CA LEU A 537 -11.79 16.60 -27.37
C LEU A 537 -11.17 15.49 -28.23
N GLU A 538 -10.71 15.81 -29.45
CA GLU A 538 -10.06 14.82 -30.31
C GLU A 538 -8.86 14.17 -29.63
N ARG A 539 -8.05 14.91 -28.85
CA ARG A 539 -6.90 14.34 -28.11
C ARG A 539 -7.31 13.24 -27.13
N PHE A 540 -8.51 13.33 -26.57
CA PHE A 540 -9.00 12.44 -25.53
C PHE A 540 -9.99 11.37 -26.02
N ARG A 541 -10.24 11.28 -27.33
CA ARG A 541 -10.93 10.12 -27.90
C ARG A 541 -10.19 8.83 -27.53
N TRP A 542 -10.94 7.77 -27.23
CA TRP A 542 -10.38 6.46 -26.90
C TRP A 542 -9.30 5.99 -27.88
N GLU A 543 -9.53 6.16 -29.19
CA GLU A 543 -8.59 5.72 -30.21
C GLU A 543 -7.23 6.41 -30.10
N ASN A 544 -7.20 7.63 -29.56
CA ASN A 544 -6.01 8.45 -29.36
C ASN A 544 -5.37 8.27 -27.98
N VAL A 545 -6.07 7.73 -26.98
CA VAL A 545 -5.50 7.52 -25.63
C VAL A 545 -5.17 6.06 -25.33
N LYS A 546 -5.78 5.07 -26.01
CA LYS A 546 -5.60 3.64 -25.73
C LYS A 546 -4.14 3.18 -25.73
N HIS A 547 -3.30 3.80 -26.57
CA HIS A 547 -1.88 3.45 -26.68
C HIS A 547 -1.05 3.93 -25.49
N LYS A 548 -1.55 4.93 -24.74
CA LYS A 548 -0.94 5.39 -23.48
C LYS A 548 -1.22 4.43 -22.33
N LEU A 549 -2.21 3.53 -22.45
CA LEU A 549 -2.67 2.63 -21.39
C LEU A 549 -2.30 1.15 -21.67
N LYS A 550 -1.20 0.91 -22.39
CA LYS A 550 -0.80 -0.45 -22.78
C LYS A 550 -0.50 -1.33 -21.57
N ASP A 551 0.15 -0.76 -20.55
CA ASP A 551 0.46 -1.40 -19.27
C ASP A 551 -0.77 -1.89 -18.50
N LEU A 552 -1.95 -1.32 -18.77
CA LEU A 552 -3.22 -1.73 -18.15
C LEU A 552 -4.02 -2.73 -19.01
N ILE A 553 -3.78 -2.76 -20.32
CA ILE A 553 -4.56 -3.51 -21.32
C ILE A 553 -3.86 -4.82 -21.73
N GLU A 554 -2.53 -4.83 -21.75
CA GLU A 554 -1.67 -5.99 -22.06
C GLU A 554 -1.23 -6.69 -20.77
#